data_AF-A0A933EKI3-F1
#
_entry.id   AF-A0A933EKI3-F1
#
_cell.length_a   1.000
_cell.length_b   1.000
_cell.length_c   1.000
_cell.angle_alpha   90.00
_cell.angle_beta   90.00
_cell.angle_gamma   90.00
#
_symmetry.space_group_name_H-M   'P 1'
#
loop_
_entity.id
_entity.type
_entity.pdbx_description
1 polymer ?
#
loop_
_entity_poly.entity_id
_entity_poly.type
_entity_poly.pdbx_seq_one_letter_code
_entity_poly.pdbx_strand_id
1 'polypeptide(L)'
;MEPKSLRALKISLASPEQIKSWSYGEVLKPETINYRRLRPEKDGLFCEAIFGPTKDWQCYCGKYKNVRYKGITCDKCGVEVTRSSVRRERMGHIELAAPVAHVWYTRRVPSYLGVLLDVSRRNLDRVLYFAQYVVTHLDEDARQKALKRLEEEIMREEKRHGDEINAKIATVKAGRDKKVNDFKAKIEGLNEKYEIDVAEKVEPLVKDGQRVQKSLEDKMDSTIRVPIEFEPTGAIIADKGETIARKHLTALNKAVQARLGEIETALKEKRDTKVDTLKMDIEKLKAESEDQIVQLRNSLEDSSETVHKSMDKEREELLALHHMMFLGESKYRELKQKWGQVFKADMGAEAFHDILRALDLDRLAKELWHEVRTTKSKQRKKKAIKRLKVVEALRRSGNRPEWMILTILPVIPPDLRPMVQLDGGRFATSDLNDLYRRVINRNNRLKRLLELGAPDVIVRNEKRMLQEAVDSLIDNSQRGKALSRRGRRELKSLSDMLKGKKGRFRRNLLGKRVDYSGRSVIVVGAKLKLHQCGLPRTMALELYRP
;
A
#
# COMPACT_ATOMS: atom_id res chain seq x y z
N MET A 1 9.53 -51.16 31.48
CA MET A 1 9.69 -50.89 30.04
C MET A 1 11.10 -51.29 29.69
N GLU A 2 11.25 -52.42 29.01
CA GLU A 2 12.54 -52.82 28.43
C GLU A 2 13.11 -51.68 27.59
N PRO A 3 14.43 -51.46 27.59
CA PRO A 3 15.05 -50.53 26.68
C PRO A 3 14.96 -51.15 25.27
N LYS A 4 13.85 -50.90 24.56
CA LYS A 4 13.90 -50.94 23.09
C LYS A 4 15.10 -50.06 22.71
N SER A 5 16.13 -50.67 22.14
CA SER A 5 17.40 -49.99 21.87
C SER A 5 17.15 -48.77 20.99
N LEU A 6 17.09 -47.59 21.61
CA LEU A 6 16.78 -46.35 20.93
C LEU A 6 18.00 -45.97 20.08
N ARG A 7 17.93 -46.20 18.77
CA ARG A 7 19.06 -45.99 17.83
C ARG A 7 19.21 -44.53 17.38
N ALA A 8 18.11 -43.78 17.30
CA ALA A 8 18.11 -42.41 16.80
C ALA A 8 17.02 -41.57 17.47
N LEU A 9 17.26 -40.25 17.53
CA LEU A 9 16.31 -39.25 18.00
C LEU A 9 16.06 -38.22 16.87
N LYS A 10 14.81 -38.08 16.43
CA LYS A 10 14.41 -37.12 15.41
C LYS A 10 13.82 -35.86 16.06
N ILE A 11 14.16 -34.69 15.53
CA ILE A 11 13.57 -33.40 15.89
C ILE A 11 12.95 -32.79 14.64
N SER A 12 11.71 -32.32 14.73
CA SER A 12 10.98 -31.66 13.64
C SER A 12 10.16 -30.47 14.17
N LEU A 13 9.61 -29.68 13.24
CA LEU A 13 8.57 -28.71 13.59
C LEU A 13 7.33 -29.46 14.08
N ALA A 14 6.61 -28.84 15.01
CA ALA A 14 5.34 -29.35 15.51
C ALA A 14 4.21 -28.63 14.79
N SER A 15 3.33 -29.37 14.11
CA SER A 15 2.11 -28.81 13.55
C SER A 15 1.11 -28.46 14.66
N PRO A 16 0.16 -27.53 14.42
CA PRO A 16 -0.91 -27.24 15.38
C PRO A 16 -1.68 -28.50 15.81
N GLU A 17 -1.94 -29.40 14.87
CA GLU A 17 -2.61 -30.68 15.12
C GLU A 17 -1.79 -31.61 16.02
N GLN A 18 -0.47 -31.68 15.82
CA GLN A 18 0.43 -32.44 16.70
C GLN A 18 0.47 -31.85 18.11
N ILE A 19 0.47 -30.53 18.24
CA ILE A 19 0.42 -29.88 19.56
C ILE A 19 -0.89 -30.22 20.27
N LYS A 20 -2.01 -30.24 19.53
CA LYS A 20 -3.33 -30.61 20.05
C LYS A 20 -3.37 -32.09 20.47
N SER A 21 -2.74 -33.00 19.72
CA SER A 21 -2.71 -34.43 20.06
C SER A 21 -1.89 -34.75 21.31
N TRP A 22 -0.91 -33.92 21.67
CA TRP A 22 -0.19 -34.04 22.93
C TRP A 22 -0.96 -33.50 24.13
N SER A 23 -1.99 -32.69 23.87
CA SER A 23 -2.66 -31.95 24.91
C SER A 23 -3.81 -32.73 25.54
N TYR A 24 -3.90 -32.62 26.86
CA TYR A 24 -4.98 -33.18 27.66
C TYR A 24 -6.09 -32.15 27.97
N GLY A 25 -5.98 -30.93 27.47
CA GLY A 25 -6.98 -29.87 27.67
C GLY A 25 -6.43 -28.45 27.44
N GLU A 26 -7.35 -27.52 27.15
CA GLU A 26 -7.03 -26.10 26.97
C GLU A 26 -6.95 -25.38 28.33
N VAL A 27 -5.92 -24.57 28.52
CA VAL A 27 -5.78 -23.69 29.69
C VAL A 27 -6.44 -22.36 29.40
N LEU A 28 -7.69 -22.21 29.83
CA LEU A 28 -8.48 -21.00 29.62
C LEU A 28 -8.16 -19.90 30.63
N LYS A 29 -7.81 -20.28 31.86
CA LYS A 29 -7.76 -19.37 33.01
C LYS A 29 -6.32 -19.03 33.42
N PRO A 30 -6.00 -17.74 33.66
CA PRO A 30 -4.68 -17.31 34.12
C PRO A 30 -4.37 -17.70 35.58
N GLU A 31 -5.37 -18.15 36.33
CA GLU A 31 -5.26 -18.51 37.75
C GLU A 31 -4.39 -19.76 37.96
N THR A 32 -3.75 -19.82 39.12
CA THR A 32 -2.88 -20.93 39.52
C THR A 32 -3.53 -21.81 40.58
N ILE A 33 -3.52 -21.37 41.83
CA ILE A 33 -4.08 -22.05 42.98
C ILE A 33 -4.93 -21.06 43.78
N ASN A 34 -5.96 -21.58 44.43
CA ASN A 34 -6.77 -20.80 45.35
C ASN A 34 -5.95 -20.47 46.61
N TYR A 35 -5.89 -19.19 46.98
CA TYR A 35 -5.10 -18.74 48.12
C TYR A 35 -5.62 -19.23 49.48
N ARG A 36 -6.93 -19.56 49.60
CA ARG A 36 -7.51 -20.09 50.85
C ARG A 36 -7.42 -21.60 50.93
N ARG A 37 -7.81 -22.28 49.85
CA ARG A 37 -7.90 -23.76 49.83
C ARG A 37 -6.58 -24.44 49.49
N LEU A 38 -5.59 -23.68 48.97
CA LEU A 38 -4.31 -24.20 48.48
C LEU A 38 -4.46 -25.29 47.41
N ARG A 39 -5.61 -25.31 46.72
CA ARG A 39 -5.93 -26.25 45.65
C ARG A 39 -5.88 -25.57 44.30
N PRO A 40 -5.50 -26.28 43.22
CA PRO A 40 -5.56 -25.75 41.87
C PRO A 40 -6.95 -25.24 41.49
N GLU A 41 -7.00 -24.14 40.75
CA GLU A 41 -8.23 -23.66 40.14
C GLU A 41 -8.57 -24.48 38.89
N LYS A 42 -9.89 -24.64 38.62
CA LYS A 42 -10.37 -25.35 37.42
C LYS A 42 -10.02 -24.53 36.17
N ASP A 43 -9.59 -25.21 35.10
CA ASP A 43 -9.17 -24.64 33.81
C ASP A 43 -7.94 -23.71 33.88
N GLY A 44 -7.31 -23.62 35.06
CA GLY A 44 -6.12 -22.81 35.30
C GLY A 44 -4.81 -23.54 34.99
N LEU A 45 -3.69 -22.86 35.25
CA LEU A 45 -2.34 -23.35 34.94
C LEU A 45 -1.94 -24.62 35.70
N PHE A 46 -2.64 -25.00 36.77
CA PHE A 46 -2.35 -26.20 37.56
C PHE A 46 -3.52 -27.18 37.58
N CYS A 47 -4.54 -26.98 36.73
CA CYS A 47 -5.78 -27.73 36.72
C CYS A 47 -5.55 -29.25 36.74
N GLU A 48 -6.16 -29.95 37.69
CA GLU A 48 -6.03 -31.39 37.83
C GLU A 48 -6.74 -32.17 36.72
N ALA A 49 -7.78 -31.60 36.10
CA ALA A 49 -8.49 -32.26 35.00
C ALA A 49 -7.59 -32.36 33.76
N ILE A 50 -6.77 -31.35 33.51
CA ILE A 50 -5.86 -31.28 32.37
C ILE A 50 -4.58 -32.07 32.68
N PHE A 51 -3.89 -31.72 33.77
CA PHE A 51 -2.54 -32.21 34.03
C PHE A 51 -2.49 -33.49 34.86
N GLY A 52 -3.61 -33.91 35.47
CA GLY A 52 -3.70 -35.06 36.37
C GLY A 52 -3.71 -34.68 37.85
N PRO A 53 -3.95 -35.65 38.74
CA PRO A 53 -4.24 -35.40 40.16
C PRO A 53 -3.00 -34.96 40.95
N THR A 54 -3.18 -34.06 41.92
CA THR A 54 -2.07 -33.61 42.79
C THR A 54 -1.63 -34.67 43.80
N LYS A 55 -2.56 -35.54 44.22
CA LYS A 55 -2.29 -36.68 45.12
C LYS A 55 -2.53 -37.99 44.38
N ASP A 56 -1.72 -38.99 44.69
CA ASP A 56 -1.85 -40.31 44.08
C ASP A 56 -3.24 -40.89 44.32
N TRP A 57 -3.88 -41.36 43.24
CA TRP A 57 -5.18 -42.05 43.28
C TRP A 57 -6.31 -41.24 43.93
N GLN A 58 -6.27 -39.92 43.83
CA GLN A 58 -7.29 -39.04 44.39
C GLN A 58 -7.75 -38.00 43.36
N CYS A 59 -9.07 -37.94 43.11
CA CYS A 59 -9.65 -36.89 42.27
C CYS A 59 -9.83 -35.57 43.05
N TYR A 60 -9.94 -34.44 42.33
CA TYR A 60 -10.07 -33.09 42.91
C TYR A 60 -11.18 -32.96 43.95
N CYS A 61 -12.39 -33.46 43.65
CA CYS A 61 -13.53 -33.36 44.57
C CYS A 61 -13.48 -34.38 45.73
N GLY A 62 -12.60 -35.40 45.65
CA GLY A 62 -12.53 -36.48 46.62
C GLY A 62 -13.62 -37.55 46.53
N LYS A 63 -14.47 -37.55 45.48
CA LYS A 63 -15.46 -38.62 45.19
C LYS A 63 -14.77 -39.98 45.05
N TYR A 64 -13.71 -40.04 44.26
CA TYR A 64 -12.91 -41.24 44.04
C TYR A 64 -11.56 -41.11 44.74
N LYS A 65 -11.27 -42.08 45.60
CA LYS A 65 -10.02 -42.18 46.39
C LYS A 65 -9.58 -43.64 46.43
N ASN A 66 -8.26 -43.85 46.45
CA ASN A 66 -7.57 -45.14 46.47
C ASN A 66 -7.42 -45.80 45.10
N VAL A 67 -6.50 -46.76 45.04
CA VAL A 67 -6.08 -47.49 43.82
C VAL A 67 -7.23 -48.22 43.13
N ARG A 68 -8.29 -48.57 43.85
CA ARG A 68 -9.47 -49.28 43.33
C ARG A 68 -10.14 -48.59 42.15
N TYR A 69 -10.08 -47.26 42.09
CA TYR A 69 -10.70 -46.47 41.01
C TYR A 69 -9.71 -46.07 39.90
N LYS A 70 -8.59 -46.79 39.76
CA LYS A 70 -7.55 -46.52 38.76
C LYS A 70 -8.16 -46.39 37.35
N GLY A 71 -7.84 -45.29 36.68
CA GLY A 71 -8.25 -45.02 35.29
C GLY A 71 -9.67 -44.46 35.13
N ILE A 72 -10.45 -44.36 36.20
CA ILE A 72 -11.79 -43.76 36.15
C ILE A 72 -11.66 -42.24 36.11
N THR A 73 -12.33 -41.61 35.15
CA THR A 73 -12.48 -40.15 35.06
C THR A 73 -13.69 -39.71 35.87
N CYS A 74 -13.52 -38.75 36.77
CA CYS A 74 -14.60 -38.37 37.68
C CYS A 74 -15.68 -37.50 37.00
N ASP A 75 -16.95 -37.91 37.03
CA ASP A 75 -18.07 -37.15 36.44
C ASP A 75 -18.24 -35.73 37.00
N LYS A 76 -17.92 -35.53 38.29
CA LYS A 76 -18.08 -34.22 38.95
C LYS A 76 -16.95 -33.24 38.65
N CYS A 77 -15.70 -33.71 38.61
CA CYS A 77 -14.53 -32.82 38.49
C CYS A 77 -13.69 -33.04 37.24
N GLY A 78 -13.98 -34.05 36.42
CA GLY A 78 -13.25 -34.40 35.20
C GLY A 78 -11.83 -34.92 35.43
N VAL A 79 -11.43 -35.20 36.68
CA VAL A 79 -10.07 -35.65 37.00
C VAL A 79 -9.99 -37.16 36.89
N GLU A 80 -8.99 -37.63 36.15
CA GLU A 80 -8.64 -39.05 36.06
C GLU A 80 -7.87 -39.50 37.31
N VAL A 81 -8.30 -40.62 37.88
CA VAL A 81 -7.67 -41.20 39.07
C VAL A 81 -6.45 -42.01 38.66
N THR A 82 -5.28 -41.39 38.75
CA THR A 82 -3.97 -41.97 38.42
C THR A 82 -2.89 -41.51 39.40
N ARG A 83 -1.62 -41.87 39.15
CA ARG A 83 -0.48 -41.38 39.94
C ARG A 83 -0.23 -39.90 39.64
N SER A 84 0.18 -39.14 40.65
CA SER A 84 0.57 -37.73 40.50
C SER A 84 1.75 -37.52 39.56
N SER A 85 2.56 -38.57 39.32
CA SER A 85 3.70 -38.54 38.38
C SER A 85 3.32 -38.11 36.96
N VAL A 86 2.07 -38.32 36.53
CA VAL A 86 1.60 -37.89 35.21
C VAL A 86 1.66 -36.36 35.02
N ARG A 87 1.68 -35.59 36.12
CA ARG A 87 1.82 -34.12 36.11
C ARG A 87 3.21 -33.64 35.66
N ARG A 88 4.15 -34.56 35.43
CA ARG A 88 5.46 -34.32 34.81
C ARG A 88 5.46 -34.57 33.30
N GLU A 89 4.43 -35.23 32.78
CA GLU A 89 4.38 -35.75 31.40
C GLU A 89 3.24 -35.14 30.58
N ARG A 90 2.05 -34.92 31.17
CA ARG A 90 0.87 -34.40 30.48
C ARG A 90 1.03 -32.94 30.09
N MET A 91 0.89 -32.63 28.80
CA MET A 91 0.94 -31.27 28.28
C MET A 91 -0.47 -30.65 28.20
N GLY A 92 -0.53 -29.33 28.37
CA GLY A 92 -1.71 -28.53 28.07
C GLY A 92 -1.50 -27.75 26.77
N HIS A 93 -2.52 -27.05 26.31
CA HIS A 93 -2.37 -26.08 25.22
C HIS A 93 -3.18 -24.82 25.49
N ILE A 94 -2.89 -23.76 24.74
CA ILE A 94 -3.66 -22.53 24.67
C ILE A 94 -3.99 -22.30 23.20
N GLU A 95 -5.28 -22.16 22.88
CA GLU A 95 -5.71 -21.78 21.54
C GLU A 95 -5.64 -20.26 21.40
N LEU A 96 -4.77 -19.79 20.50
CA LEU A 96 -4.51 -18.36 20.31
C LEU A 96 -5.60 -17.75 19.43
N ALA A 97 -6.13 -16.61 19.86
CA ALA A 97 -7.14 -15.86 19.13
C ALA A 97 -6.62 -15.21 17.83
N ALA A 98 -5.30 -15.05 17.72
CA ALA A 98 -4.62 -14.65 16.50
C ALA A 98 -3.33 -15.47 16.34
N PRO A 99 -2.94 -15.83 15.10
CA PRO A 99 -1.67 -16.51 14.85
C PRO A 99 -0.49 -15.67 15.34
N VAL A 100 0.54 -16.34 15.87
CA VAL A 100 1.74 -15.73 16.45
C VAL A 100 2.99 -16.36 15.85
N ALA A 101 3.92 -15.56 15.35
CA ALA A 101 5.14 -16.09 14.76
C ALA A 101 6.11 -16.59 15.86
N HIS A 102 6.71 -17.76 15.65
CA HIS A 102 7.66 -18.30 16.62
C HIS A 102 9.02 -17.57 16.52
N VAL A 103 9.44 -16.92 17.62
CA VAL A 103 10.59 -15.99 17.69
C VAL A 103 11.92 -16.56 17.16
N TRP A 104 12.17 -17.86 17.31
CA TRP A 104 13.38 -18.50 16.78
C TRP A 104 13.50 -18.45 15.25
N TYR A 105 12.41 -18.45 14.51
CA TYR A 105 12.45 -18.44 13.04
C TYR A 105 12.45 -17.03 12.46
N THR A 106 11.97 -16.05 13.23
CA THR A 106 11.88 -14.65 12.81
C THR A 106 13.14 -13.85 13.18
N ARG A 107 13.68 -14.03 14.40
CA ARG A 107 14.74 -13.16 14.93
C ARG A 107 16.15 -13.74 14.93
N ARG A 108 16.31 -15.06 14.79
CA ARG A 108 17.65 -15.67 14.67
C ARG A 108 18.37 -15.06 13.47
N VAL A 109 19.69 -14.96 13.53
CA VAL A 109 20.51 -14.47 12.41
C VAL A 109 21.20 -15.67 11.73
N PRO A 110 20.96 -15.92 10.44
CA PRO A 110 19.93 -15.33 9.59
C PRO A 110 18.51 -15.79 9.96
N SER A 111 17.50 -14.97 9.63
CA SER A 111 16.09 -15.28 9.87
C SER A 111 15.64 -16.34 8.87
N TYR A 112 15.14 -17.49 9.34
CA TYR A 112 14.67 -18.54 8.42
C TYR A 112 13.46 -18.09 7.62
N LEU A 113 12.53 -17.37 8.28
CA LEU A 113 11.34 -16.83 7.63
C LEU A 113 11.70 -15.71 6.65
N GLY A 114 12.61 -14.81 7.03
CA GLY A 114 13.10 -13.75 6.15
C GLY A 114 13.87 -14.30 4.94
N VAL A 115 14.68 -15.34 5.12
CA VAL A 115 15.38 -16.00 4.01
C VAL A 115 14.40 -16.72 3.10
N LEU A 116 13.39 -17.41 3.64
CA LEU A 116 12.39 -18.14 2.85
C LEU A 116 11.55 -17.20 1.97
N LEU A 117 11.09 -16.09 2.53
CA LEU A 117 10.23 -15.11 1.86
C LEU A 117 11.00 -14.04 1.08
N ASP A 118 12.34 -14.08 1.13
CA ASP A 118 13.22 -13.06 0.55
C ASP A 118 13.06 -11.64 1.12
N VAL A 119 12.63 -11.54 2.38
CA VAL A 119 12.30 -10.29 3.07
C VAL A 119 13.42 -9.85 4.02
N SER A 120 13.67 -8.55 4.10
CA SER A 120 14.59 -7.98 5.09
C SER A 120 14.05 -8.15 6.51
N ARG A 121 14.93 -8.39 7.49
CA ARG A 121 14.53 -8.52 8.90
C ARG A 121 13.75 -7.31 9.41
N ARG A 122 14.12 -6.10 8.97
CA ARG A 122 13.45 -4.86 9.39
C ARG A 122 11.99 -4.82 8.92
N ASN A 123 11.73 -5.18 7.66
CA ASN A 123 10.36 -5.22 7.13
C ASN A 123 9.57 -6.36 7.79
N LEU A 124 10.21 -7.51 8.02
CA LEU A 124 9.60 -8.62 8.73
C LEU A 124 9.15 -8.22 10.14
N ASP A 125 10.04 -7.58 10.92
CA ASP A 125 9.70 -7.07 12.25
C ASP A 125 8.59 -6.00 12.16
N ARG A 126 8.65 -5.06 11.21
CA ARG A 126 7.60 -4.02 11.07
C ARG A 126 6.22 -4.61 10.80
N VAL A 127 6.11 -5.66 9.97
CA VAL A 127 4.83 -6.33 9.72
C VAL A 127 4.38 -7.13 10.95
N LEU A 128 5.27 -7.93 11.55
CA LEU A 128 4.94 -8.78 12.71
C LEU A 128 4.45 -7.97 13.93
N TYR A 129 4.99 -6.77 14.15
CA TYR A 129 4.61 -5.89 15.27
C TYR A 129 3.66 -4.77 14.84
N PHE A 130 2.88 -4.98 13.77
CA PHE A 130 1.76 -4.12 13.35
C PHE A 130 2.14 -2.66 13.02
N ALA A 131 3.33 -2.44 12.46
CA ALA A 131 3.78 -1.12 12.01
C ALA A 131 3.65 -0.91 10.50
N GLN A 132 3.61 -1.99 9.69
CA GLN A 132 3.45 -1.93 8.24
C GLN A 132 2.52 -3.06 7.75
N TYR A 133 1.80 -2.81 6.66
CA TYR A 133 1.03 -3.83 5.95
C TYR A 133 1.91 -4.58 4.94
N VAL A 134 1.53 -5.80 4.62
CA VAL A 134 2.07 -6.55 3.48
C VAL A 134 0.93 -7.00 2.57
N VAL A 135 1.10 -6.85 1.27
CA VAL A 135 0.15 -7.35 0.27
C VAL A 135 0.21 -8.87 0.22
N THR A 136 -0.87 -9.52 0.64
CA THR A 136 -0.99 -10.98 0.74
C THR A 136 -1.53 -11.60 -0.55
N HIS A 137 -2.48 -10.93 -1.19
CA HIS A 137 -3.13 -11.40 -2.41
C HIS A 137 -3.41 -10.23 -3.37
N LEU A 138 -3.20 -10.47 -4.66
CA LEU A 138 -3.63 -9.60 -5.74
C LEU A 138 -4.56 -10.35 -6.68
N ASP A 139 -5.70 -9.74 -6.93
CA ASP A 139 -6.66 -10.19 -7.93
C ASP A 139 -6.33 -9.51 -9.27
N GLU A 140 -5.78 -10.31 -10.18
CA GLU A 140 -5.39 -9.87 -11.52
C GLU A 140 -6.59 -9.49 -12.39
N ASP A 141 -7.74 -10.14 -12.21
CA ASP A 141 -8.95 -9.86 -12.98
C ASP A 141 -9.57 -8.54 -12.53
N ALA A 142 -9.60 -8.30 -11.22
CA ALA A 142 -10.00 -7.01 -10.67
C ALA A 142 -9.03 -5.89 -11.10
N ARG A 143 -7.73 -6.18 -11.17
CA ARG A 143 -6.71 -5.24 -11.66
C ARG A 143 -6.97 -4.83 -13.11
N GLN A 144 -7.26 -5.79 -14.00
CA GLN A 144 -7.57 -5.50 -15.39
C GLN A 144 -8.88 -4.71 -15.56
N LYS A 145 -9.92 -5.03 -14.79
CA LYS A 145 -11.17 -4.25 -14.79
C LYS A 145 -10.95 -2.81 -14.31
N ALA A 146 -10.11 -2.63 -13.29
CA ALA A 146 -9.73 -1.31 -12.79
C ALA A 146 -8.95 -0.51 -13.85
N LEU A 147 -8.00 -1.12 -14.55
CA LEU A 147 -7.28 -0.50 -15.66
C LEU A 147 -8.23 -0.07 -16.79
N LYS A 148 -9.15 -0.95 -17.18
CA LYS A 148 -10.14 -0.63 -18.21
C LYS A 148 -11.05 0.53 -17.79
N ARG A 149 -11.47 0.56 -16.52
CA ARG A 149 -12.29 1.66 -15.98
C ARG A 149 -11.55 3.00 -16.05
N LEU A 150 -10.25 3.02 -15.71
CA LEU A 150 -9.41 4.21 -15.85
C LEU A 150 -9.34 4.67 -17.31
N GLU A 151 -9.11 3.75 -18.25
CA GLU A 151 -9.08 4.07 -19.68
C GLU A 151 -10.42 4.66 -20.17
N GLU A 152 -11.56 4.11 -19.74
CA GLU A 152 -12.89 4.64 -20.06
C GLU A 152 -13.18 6.01 -19.40
N GLU A 153 -12.56 6.30 -18.26
CA GLU A 153 -12.67 7.59 -17.57
C GLU A 153 -11.84 8.67 -18.28
N ILE A 154 -10.62 8.33 -18.73
CA ILE A 154 -9.78 9.19 -19.58
C ILE A 154 -10.55 9.59 -20.85
N MET A 155 -11.09 8.61 -21.58
CA MET A 155 -11.81 8.89 -22.82
C MET A 155 -13.04 9.80 -22.62
N ARG A 156 -13.69 9.72 -21.45
CA ARG A 156 -14.85 10.56 -21.13
C ARG A 156 -14.46 12.00 -20.81
N GLU A 157 -13.44 12.21 -19.99
CA GLU A 157 -12.97 13.56 -19.64
C GLU A 157 -12.33 14.27 -20.85
N GLU A 158 -11.56 13.56 -21.67
CA GLU A 158 -11.02 14.12 -22.92
C GLU A 158 -12.14 14.55 -23.88
N LYS A 159 -13.18 13.72 -24.02
CA LYS A 159 -14.34 14.07 -24.84
C LYS A 159 -15.08 15.29 -24.29
N ARG A 160 -15.30 15.34 -22.97
CA ARG A 160 -15.99 16.46 -22.33
C ARG A 160 -15.23 17.78 -22.51
N HIS A 161 -13.93 17.80 -22.23
CA HIS A 161 -13.11 19.00 -22.44
C HIS A 161 -13.00 19.36 -23.92
N GLY A 162 -12.89 18.36 -24.80
CA GLY A 162 -12.93 18.56 -26.24
C GLY A 162 -14.23 19.23 -26.70
N ASP A 163 -15.38 18.74 -26.25
CA ASP A 163 -16.70 19.29 -26.58
C ASP A 163 -16.87 20.72 -26.03
N GLU A 164 -16.45 20.99 -24.79
CA GLU A 164 -16.51 22.33 -24.17
C GLU A 164 -15.66 23.37 -24.93
N ILE A 165 -14.43 23.01 -25.31
CA ILE A 165 -13.54 23.90 -26.07
C ILE A 165 -14.01 24.05 -27.52
N ASN A 166 -14.47 22.97 -28.16
CA ASN A 166 -15.03 23.03 -29.51
C ASN A 166 -16.27 23.92 -29.58
N ALA A 167 -17.13 23.87 -28.56
CA ALA A 167 -18.26 24.79 -28.44
C ALA A 167 -17.80 26.26 -28.34
N LYS A 168 -16.78 26.56 -27.51
CA LYS A 168 -16.19 27.91 -27.43
C LYS A 168 -15.59 28.35 -28.77
N ILE A 169 -14.84 27.48 -29.45
CA ILE A 169 -14.30 27.77 -30.79
C ILE A 169 -15.44 28.07 -31.78
N ALA A 170 -16.54 27.31 -31.73
CA ALA A 170 -17.70 27.55 -32.58
C ALA A 170 -18.34 28.92 -32.30
N THR A 171 -18.46 29.34 -31.03
CA THR A 171 -18.97 30.68 -30.69
C THR A 171 -18.06 31.80 -31.19
N VAL A 172 -16.74 31.65 -31.09
CA VAL A 172 -15.76 32.62 -31.60
C VAL A 172 -15.84 32.71 -33.13
N LYS A 173 -15.92 31.57 -33.83
CA LYS A 173 -16.10 31.54 -35.29
C LYS A 173 -17.42 32.18 -35.72
N ALA A 174 -18.53 31.86 -35.06
CA ALA A 174 -19.83 32.46 -35.37
C ALA A 174 -19.84 33.98 -35.12
N GLY A 175 -19.21 34.43 -34.04
CA GLY A 175 -19.03 35.86 -33.75
C GLY A 175 -18.17 36.58 -34.78
N ARG A 176 -17.07 35.95 -35.21
CA ARG A 176 -16.20 36.43 -36.30
C ARG A 176 -16.99 36.55 -37.60
N ASP A 177 -17.67 35.49 -38.01
CA ASP A 177 -18.38 35.42 -39.29
C ASP A 177 -19.53 36.44 -39.33
N LYS A 178 -20.23 36.66 -38.21
CA LYS A 178 -21.25 37.72 -38.09
C LYS A 178 -20.64 39.11 -38.29
N LYS A 179 -19.56 39.44 -37.56
CA LYS A 179 -18.91 40.76 -37.69
C LYS A 179 -18.30 40.98 -39.08
N VAL A 180 -17.71 39.95 -39.68
CA VAL A 180 -17.17 40.02 -41.05
C VAL A 180 -18.29 40.27 -42.05
N ASN A 181 -19.45 39.64 -41.90
CA ASN A 181 -20.61 39.90 -42.75
C ASN A 181 -21.15 41.32 -42.55
N ASP A 182 -21.20 41.83 -41.32
CA ASP A 182 -21.60 43.22 -41.04
C ASP A 182 -20.64 44.23 -41.72
N PHE A 183 -19.33 43.96 -41.71
CA PHE A 183 -18.36 44.81 -42.41
C PHE A 183 -18.45 44.71 -43.93
N LYS A 184 -18.72 43.52 -44.48
CA LYS A 184 -18.99 43.35 -45.93
C LYS A 184 -20.25 44.10 -46.36
N ALA A 185 -21.33 44.02 -45.59
CA ALA A 185 -22.55 44.78 -45.86
C ALA A 185 -22.32 46.29 -45.81
N LYS A 186 -21.46 46.78 -44.90
CA LYS A 186 -21.03 48.20 -44.88
C LYS A 186 -20.23 48.59 -46.12
N ILE A 187 -19.38 47.70 -46.64
CA ILE A 187 -18.63 47.92 -47.89
C ILE A 187 -19.59 47.97 -49.08
N GLU A 188 -20.56 47.07 -49.15
CA GLU A 188 -21.61 47.08 -50.20
C GLU A 188 -22.44 48.37 -50.13
N GLY A 189 -22.90 48.78 -48.95
CA GLY A 189 -23.62 50.04 -48.79
C GLY A 189 -22.78 51.29 -49.08
N LEU A 190 -21.46 51.24 -48.91
CA LEU A 190 -20.54 52.31 -49.35
C LEU A 190 -20.38 52.33 -50.87
N ASN A 191 -20.43 51.17 -51.54
CA ASN A 191 -20.40 51.09 -53.00
C ASN A 191 -21.70 51.61 -53.61
N GLU A 192 -22.86 51.26 -53.04
CA GLU A 192 -24.16 51.79 -53.49
C GLU A 192 -24.23 53.32 -53.31
N LYS A 193 -23.77 53.83 -52.16
CA LYS A 193 -23.66 55.29 -51.94
C LYS A 193 -22.72 55.96 -52.95
N TYR A 194 -21.61 55.31 -53.29
CA TYR A 194 -20.70 55.82 -54.31
C TYR A 194 -21.36 55.88 -55.69
N GLU A 195 -22.12 54.85 -56.09
CA GLU A 195 -22.86 54.86 -57.36
C GLU A 195 -23.91 55.97 -57.40
N ILE A 196 -24.62 56.19 -56.29
CA ILE A 196 -25.58 57.29 -56.15
C ILE A 196 -24.88 58.66 -56.22
N ASP A 197 -23.79 58.86 -55.47
CA ASP A 197 -23.03 60.12 -55.43
C ASP A 197 -22.39 60.45 -56.80
N VAL A 198 -21.97 59.42 -57.54
CA VAL A 198 -21.47 59.57 -58.92
C VAL A 198 -22.62 59.96 -59.84
N ALA A 199 -23.76 59.28 -59.79
CA ALA A 199 -24.92 59.62 -60.61
C ALA A 199 -25.42 61.06 -60.33
N GLU A 200 -25.55 61.45 -59.07
CA GLU A 200 -26.05 62.77 -58.66
C GLU A 200 -25.13 63.92 -59.12
N LYS A 201 -23.80 63.70 -59.16
CA LYS A 201 -22.84 64.73 -59.57
C LYS A 201 -22.52 64.73 -61.06
N VAL A 202 -22.64 63.58 -61.73
CA VAL A 202 -22.40 63.43 -63.17
C VAL A 202 -23.61 63.87 -63.99
N GLU A 203 -24.84 63.58 -63.54
CA GLU A 203 -26.07 63.91 -64.28
C GLU A 203 -26.28 65.41 -64.59
N PRO A 204 -26.08 66.36 -63.67
CA PRO A 204 -26.17 67.79 -63.98
C PRO A 204 -25.07 68.24 -64.94
N LEU A 205 -23.85 67.69 -64.80
CA LEU A 205 -22.71 68.03 -65.63
C LEU A 205 -22.89 67.56 -67.08
N VAL A 206 -23.50 66.39 -67.29
CA VAL A 206 -23.85 65.87 -68.62
C VAL A 206 -25.00 66.68 -69.24
N LYS A 207 -26.01 67.09 -68.46
CA LYS A 207 -27.10 67.96 -68.92
C LYS A 207 -26.59 69.35 -69.33
N ASP A 208 -25.69 69.93 -68.56
CA ASP A 208 -25.09 71.23 -68.87
C ASP A 208 -24.12 71.13 -70.06
N GLY A 209 -23.34 70.05 -70.16
CA GLY A 209 -22.52 69.75 -71.34
C GLY A 209 -23.35 69.62 -72.62
N GLN A 210 -24.49 68.93 -72.57
CA GLN A 210 -25.42 68.80 -73.69
C GLN A 210 -26.12 70.11 -74.04
N ARG A 211 -26.47 70.96 -73.06
CA ARG A 211 -27.05 72.29 -73.30
C ARG A 211 -26.08 73.21 -74.04
N VAL A 212 -24.82 73.24 -73.61
CA VAL A 212 -23.78 74.05 -74.25
C VAL A 212 -23.43 73.47 -75.62
N GLN A 213 -23.39 72.13 -75.78
CA GLN A 213 -23.20 71.47 -77.07
C GLN A 213 -24.33 71.81 -78.06
N LYS A 214 -25.60 71.73 -77.65
CA LYS A 214 -26.76 72.06 -78.48
C LYS A 214 -26.76 73.55 -78.86
N SER A 215 -26.37 74.42 -77.93
CA SER A 215 -26.20 75.86 -78.20
C SER A 215 -25.04 76.18 -79.15
N LEU A 216 -24.01 75.33 -79.21
CA LEU A 216 -22.89 75.43 -80.16
C LEU A 216 -23.25 74.85 -81.54
N GLU A 217 -24.07 73.79 -81.58
CA GLU A 217 -24.59 73.19 -82.82
C GLU A 217 -25.64 74.10 -83.50
N ASP A 218 -26.56 74.70 -82.74
CA ASP A 218 -27.59 75.63 -83.25
C ASP A 218 -26.99 76.97 -83.77
N LYS A 219 -25.74 77.28 -83.42
CA LYS A 219 -25.03 78.52 -83.79
C LYS A 219 -23.85 78.29 -84.74
N MET A 220 -23.76 77.11 -85.36
CA MET A 220 -22.73 76.82 -86.36
C MET A 220 -22.71 77.88 -87.48
N ASP A 221 -21.51 78.31 -87.87
CA ASP A 221 -21.24 79.34 -88.90
C ASP A 221 -21.75 80.76 -88.60
N SER A 222 -22.07 81.07 -87.33
CA SER A 222 -22.46 82.42 -86.88
C SER A 222 -21.39 83.10 -85.99
N THR A 223 -21.30 84.44 -86.05
CA THR A 223 -20.36 85.24 -85.23
C THR A 223 -20.99 85.60 -83.88
N ILE A 224 -20.31 85.23 -82.80
CA ILE A 224 -20.84 85.35 -81.43
C ILE A 224 -20.57 86.74 -80.84
N ARG A 225 -21.60 87.34 -80.20
CA ARG A 225 -21.51 88.67 -79.51
C ARG A 225 -21.23 88.59 -78.01
N VAL A 226 -21.44 87.43 -77.37
CA VAL A 226 -21.26 87.19 -75.92
C VAL A 226 -20.48 85.87 -75.74
N PRO A 227 -19.35 85.85 -75.01
CA PRO A 227 -18.52 84.65 -74.86
C PRO A 227 -19.34 83.48 -74.33
N ILE A 228 -19.14 82.29 -74.91
CA ILE A 228 -19.79 81.06 -74.47
C ILE A 228 -18.86 80.40 -73.46
N GLU A 229 -19.22 80.53 -72.19
CA GLU A 229 -18.52 79.94 -71.06
C GLU A 229 -19.19 78.62 -70.65
N PHE A 230 -18.39 77.60 -70.38
CA PHE A 230 -18.88 76.40 -69.69
C PHE A 230 -18.78 76.64 -68.19
N GLU A 231 -19.85 77.19 -67.62
CA GLU A 231 -19.96 77.58 -66.19
C GLU A 231 -19.39 76.54 -65.20
N PRO A 232 -19.53 75.22 -65.38
CA PRO A 232 -19.02 74.24 -64.42
C PRO A 232 -17.48 74.12 -64.32
N THR A 233 -16.75 74.61 -65.33
CA THR A 233 -15.26 74.64 -65.31
C THR A 233 -14.70 76.06 -65.47
N GLY A 234 -15.54 77.05 -65.78
CA GLY A 234 -15.11 78.42 -66.09
C GLY A 234 -14.29 78.53 -67.38
N ALA A 235 -14.30 77.48 -68.22
CA ALA A 235 -13.54 77.47 -69.46
C ALA A 235 -14.29 78.28 -70.54
N ILE A 236 -13.61 79.30 -71.08
CA ILE A 236 -14.09 80.07 -72.24
C ILE A 236 -13.92 79.19 -73.48
N ILE A 237 -15.03 78.76 -74.08
CA ILE A 237 -15.00 77.84 -75.22
C ILE A 237 -14.94 78.62 -76.54
N ALA A 238 -15.54 79.81 -76.62
CA ALA A 238 -15.45 80.70 -77.76
C ALA A 238 -15.43 82.16 -77.30
N ASP A 239 -14.46 82.93 -77.80
CA ASP A 239 -14.24 84.32 -77.41
C ASP A 239 -15.01 85.31 -78.32
N LYS A 240 -15.14 86.57 -77.90
CA LYS A 240 -15.96 87.58 -78.60
C LYS A 240 -15.43 87.84 -80.02
N GLY A 241 -16.21 87.44 -81.03
CA GLY A 241 -15.91 87.68 -82.46
C GLY A 241 -15.37 86.48 -83.25
N GLU A 242 -15.23 85.31 -82.63
CA GLU A 242 -14.79 84.08 -83.32
C GLU A 242 -15.95 83.36 -84.06
N THR A 243 -15.60 82.63 -85.12
CA THR A 243 -16.53 81.74 -85.86
C THR A 243 -16.46 80.32 -85.29
N ILE A 244 -17.61 79.73 -84.98
CA ILE A 244 -17.69 78.42 -84.32
C ILE A 244 -17.23 77.31 -85.28
N ALA A 245 -16.03 76.78 -85.07
CA ALA A 245 -15.47 75.61 -85.75
C ALA A 245 -15.56 74.31 -84.89
N ARG A 246 -15.40 73.14 -85.54
CA ARG A 246 -15.32 71.81 -84.86
C ARG A 246 -14.29 71.74 -83.72
N LYS A 247 -13.28 72.63 -83.72
CA LYS A 247 -12.27 72.73 -82.64
C LYS A 247 -12.89 73.08 -81.27
N HIS A 248 -13.94 73.89 -81.24
CA HIS A 248 -14.62 74.30 -80.00
C HIS A 248 -15.50 73.18 -79.43
N LEU A 249 -16.04 72.29 -80.28
CA LEU A 249 -16.72 71.06 -79.85
C LEU A 249 -15.73 70.05 -79.22
N THR A 250 -14.53 69.89 -79.79
CA THR A 250 -13.47 69.08 -79.16
C THR A 250 -12.93 69.68 -77.87
N ALA A 251 -12.86 71.01 -77.77
CA ALA A 251 -12.44 71.70 -76.54
C ALA A 251 -13.49 71.54 -75.43
N LEU A 252 -14.79 71.66 -75.75
CA LEU A 252 -15.89 71.38 -74.83
C LEU A 252 -15.85 69.92 -74.35
N ASN A 253 -15.75 68.96 -75.26
CA ASN A 253 -15.69 67.54 -74.90
C ASN A 253 -14.47 67.21 -74.03
N LYS A 254 -13.32 67.84 -74.28
CA LYS A 254 -12.12 67.68 -73.46
C LYS A 254 -12.26 68.31 -72.07
N ALA A 255 -12.91 69.48 -71.96
CA ALA A 255 -13.18 70.15 -70.68
C ALA A 255 -14.20 69.38 -69.83
N VAL A 256 -15.25 68.86 -70.46
CA VAL A 256 -16.26 67.99 -69.81
C VAL A 256 -15.60 66.69 -69.32
N GLN A 257 -14.79 66.02 -70.15
CA GLN A 257 -14.07 64.80 -69.77
C GLN A 257 -13.03 65.02 -68.66
N ALA A 258 -12.29 66.13 -68.67
CA ALA A 258 -11.33 66.44 -67.63
C ALA A 258 -12.00 66.64 -66.26
N ARG A 259 -13.12 67.37 -66.23
CA ARG A 259 -13.85 67.62 -64.99
C ARG A 259 -14.59 66.39 -64.47
N LEU A 260 -15.12 65.56 -65.37
CA LEU A 260 -15.64 64.23 -65.03
C LEU A 260 -14.56 63.37 -64.38
N GLY A 261 -13.36 63.34 -64.97
CA GLY A 261 -12.21 62.62 -64.43
C GLY A 261 -11.79 63.10 -63.03
N GLU A 262 -11.76 64.41 -62.78
CA GLU A 262 -11.46 64.98 -61.44
C GLU A 262 -12.51 64.62 -60.38
N ILE A 263 -13.80 64.65 -60.73
CA ILE A 263 -14.89 64.31 -59.80
C ILE A 263 -14.89 62.80 -59.51
N GLU A 264 -14.73 61.98 -60.55
CA GLU A 264 -14.64 60.53 -60.40
C GLU A 264 -13.42 60.11 -59.56
N THR A 265 -12.25 60.70 -59.80
CA THR A 265 -11.03 60.40 -59.03
C THR A 265 -11.17 60.83 -57.57
N ALA A 266 -11.69 62.04 -57.29
CA ALA A 266 -11.87 62.51 -55.92
C ALA A 266 -12.92 61.69 -55.13
N LEU A 267 -14.00 61.25 -55.78
CA LEU A 267 -15.00 60.36 -55.16
C LEU A 267 -14.43 58.95 -54.96
N LYS A 268 -13.64 58.46 -55.91
CA LYS A 268 -12.99 57.14 -55.86
C LYS A 268 -11.95 57.08 -54.73
N GLU A 269 -11.12 58.10 -54.56
CA GLU A 269 -10.16 58.18 -53.44
C GLU A 269 -10.86 58.18 -52.07
N LYS A 270 -11.98 58.91 -51.91
CA LYS A 270 -12.78 58.93 -50.67
C LYS A 270 -13.46 57.58 -50.39
N ARG A 271 -13.83 56.84 -51.42
CA ARG A 271 -14.36 55.48 -51.30
C ARG A 271 -13.25 54.51 -50.92
N ASP A 272 -12.15 54.51 -51.66
CA ASP A 272 -11.04 53.57 -51.49
C ASP A 272 -10.43 53.70 -50.09
N THR A 273 -10.23 54.92 -49.58
CA THR A 273 -9.78 55.14 -48.19
C THR A 273 -10.72 54.54 -47.14
N LYS A 274 -12.05 54.66 -47.31
CA LYS A 274 -13.03 54.08 -46.37
C LYS A 274 -13.18 52.57 -46.52
N VAL A 275 -13.03 52.05 -47.73
CA VAL A 275 -13.08 50.62 -48.01
C VAL A 275 -11.83 49.93 -47.47
N ASP A 276 -10.66 50.56 -47.60
CA ASP A 276 -9.40 49.99 -47.15
C ASP A 276 -9.28 50.00 -45.63
N THR A 277 -9.80 51.02 -44.93
CA THR A 277 -9.90 50.96 -43.45
C THR A 277 -10.79 49.80 -42.99
N LEU A 278 -11.94 49.59 -43.62
CA LEU A 278 -12.83 48.47 -43.30
C LEU A 278 -12.20 47.10 -43.64
N LYS A 279 -11.40 47.00 -44.71
CA LYS A 279 -10.64 45.79 -45.02
C LYS A 279 -9.56 45.52 -43.96
N MET A 280 -8.83 46.55 -43.52
CA MET A 280 -7.85 46.43 -42.43
C MET A 280 -8.52 45.98 -41.13
N ASP A 281 -9.71 46.49 -40.81
CA ASP A 281 -10.48 46.06 -39.64
C ASP A 281 -10.94 44.60 -39.75
N ILE A 282 -11.32 44.12 -40.94
CA ILE A 282 -11.63 42.70 -41.20
C ILE A 282 -10.40 41.81 -40.99
N GLU A 283 -9.24 42.20 -41.53
CA GLU A 283 -7.97 41.49 -41.35
C GLU A 283 -7.59 41.39 -39.87
N LYS A 284 -7.66 42.52 -39.14
CA LYS A 284 -7.38 42.57 -37.71
C LYS A 284 -8.34 41.69 -36.91
N LEU A 285 -9.64 41.73 -37.21
CA LEU A 285 -10.64 40.91 -36.54
C LEU A 285 -10.44 39.41 -36.80
N LYS A 286 -10.01 39.04 -38.02
CA LYS A 286 -9.67 37.65 -38.34
C LYS A 286 -8.45 37.20 -37.54
N ALA A 287 -7.37 37.98 -37.52
CA ALA A 287 -6.17 37.69 -36.75
C ALA A 287 -6.47 37.54 -35.24
N GLU A 288 -7.21 38.48 -34.65
CA GLU A 288 -7.62 38.41 -33.23
C GLU A 288 -8.46 37.16 -32.92
N SER A 289 -9.37 36.78 -33.83
CA SER A 289 -10.19 35.57 -33.66
C SER A 289 -9.37 34.28 -33.83
N GLU A 290 -8.40 34.28 -34.74
CA GLU A 290 -7.52 33.15 -35.00
C GLU A 290 -6.55 32.93 -33.83
N ASP A 291 -5.99 34.00 -33.27
CA ASP A 291 -5.20 33.97 -32.04
C ASP A 291 -6.01 33.41 -30.86
N GLN A 292 -7.28 33.83 -30.70
CA GLN A 292 -8.16 33.27 -29.67
C GLN A 292 -8.43 31.78 -29.88
N ILE A 293 -8.60 31.32 -31.12
CA ILE A 293 -8.80 29.90 -31.43
C ILE A 293 -7.51 29.10 -31.12
N VAL A 294 -6.33 29.65 -31.43
CA VAL A 294 -5.05 29.03 -31.09
C VAL A 294 -4.87 28.94 -29.58
N GLN A 295 -5.17 30.00 -28.84
CA GLN A 295 -5.12 29.97 -27.36
C GLN A 295 -6.07 28.92 -26.77
N LEU A 296 -7.30 28.82 -27.29
CA LEU A 296 -8.27 27.81 -26.86
C LEU A 296 -7.79 26.37 -27.16
N ARG A 297 -7.15 26.15 -28.32
CA ARG A 297 -6.56 24.85 -28.67
C ARG A 297 -5.38 24.49 -27.77
N ASN A 298 -4.47 25.43 -27.51
CA ASN A 298 -3.36 25.21 -26.60
C ASN A 298 -3.86 24.90 -25.18
N SER A 299 -4.90 25.62 -24.72
CA SER A 299 -5.54 25.33 -23.43
C SER A 299 -6.18 23.94 -23.36
N LEU A 300 -6.73 23.42 -24.47
CA LEU A 300 -7.23 22.06 -24.55
C LEU A 300 -6.10 21.04 -24.46
N GLU A 301 -5.01 21.27 -25.19
CA GLU A 301 -3.83 20.41 -25.19
C GLU A 301 -3.20 20.34 -23.78
N ASP A 302 -3.02 21.49 -23.12
CA ASP A 302 -2.52 21.57 -21.73
C ASP A 302 -3.44 20.83 -20.74
N SER A 303 -4.76 20.98 -20.90
CA SER A 303 -5.75 20.32 -20.03
C SER A 303 -5.73 18.80 -20.25
N SER A 304 -5.68 18.35 -21.51
CA SER A 304 -5.59 16.94 -21.88
C SER A 304 -4.29 16.32 -21.35
N GLU A 305 -3.17 17.02 -21.49
CA GLU A 305 -1.87 16.53 -20.99
C GLU A 305 -1.86 16.44 -19.46
N THR A 306 -2.50 17.37 -18.76
CA THR A 306 -2.64 17.34 -17.29
C THR A 306 -3.49 16.16 -16.83
N VAL A 307 -4.61 15.90 -17.50
CA VAL A 307 -5.48 14.74 -17.23
C VAL A 307 -4.71 13.44 -17.48
N HIS A 308 -4.04 13.33 -18.63
CA HIS A 308 -3.22 12.15 -18.98
C HIS A 308 -2.13 11.90 -17.94
N LYS A 309 -1.34 12.92 -17.57
CA LYS A 309 -0.30 12.83 -16.53
C LYS A 309 -0.86 12.40 -15.17
N SER A 310 -2.07 12.83 -14.82
CA SER A 310 -2.69 12.45 -13.54
C SER A 310 -3.14 11.00 -13.53
N MET A 311 -3.72 10.52 -14.63
CA MET A 311 -4.25 9.17 -14.76
C MET A 311 -3.15 8.14 -15.05
N ASP A 312 -2.08 8.52 -15.75
CA ASP A 312 -0.88 7.70 -15.91
C ASP A 312 -0.23 7.40 -14.56
N LYS A 313 -0.18 8.38 -13.65
CA LYS A 313 0.28 8.14 -12.28
C LYS A 313 -0.58 7.11 -11.56
N GLU A 314 -1.90 7.16 -11.71
CA GLU A 314 -2.80 6.18 -11.10
C GLU A 314 -2.63 4.78 -11.70
N ARG A 315 -2.41 4.71 -13.02
CA ARG A 315 -2.10 3.48 -13.74
C ARG A 315 -0.76 2.89 -13.29
N GLU A 316 0.28 3.70 -13.15
CA GLU A 316 1.57 3.30 -12.61
C GLU A 316 1.45 2.82 -11.15
N GLU A 317 0.68 3.52 -10.31
CA GLU A 317 0.40 3.10 -8.93
C GLU A 317 -0.25 1.71 -8.86
N LEU A 318 -1.22 1.45 -9.75
CA LEU A 318 -1.92 0.17 -9.83
C LEU A 318 -1.00 -0.96 -10.34
N LEU A 319 -0.16 -0.69 -11.33
CA LEU A 319 0.81 -1.65 -11.86
C LEU A 319 1.96 -1.91 -10.90
N ALA A 320 2.33 -0.94 -10.07
CA ALA A 320 3.36 -1.07 -9.05
C ALA A 320 2.94 -2.00 -7.89
N LEU A 321 1.64 -2.27 -7.73
CA LEU A 321 1.15 -3.24 -6.75
C LEU A 321 1.59 -4.65 -7.13
N HIS A 322 2.41 -5.27 -6.27
CA HIS A 322 2.84 -6.65 -6.42
C HIS A 322 2.78 -7.40 -5.08
N HIS A 323 2.72 -8.73 -5.15
CA HIS A 323 2.73 -9.60 -3.97
C HIS A 323 3.98 -9.32 -3.12
N MET A 324 3.86 -9.38 -1.79
CA MET A 324 4.95 -9.07 -0.85
C MET A 324 5.43 -7.60 -0.85
N MET A 325 4.65 -6.68 -1.41
CA MET A 325 4.88 -5.23 -1.26
C MET A 325 4.55 -4.78 0.17
N PHE A 326 5.39 -3.92 0.74
CA PHE A 326 5.18 -3.35 2.08
C PHE A 326 4.58 -1.96 2.00
N LEU A 327 3.49 -1.73 2.72
CA LEU A 327 2.77 -0.46 2.71
C LEU A 327 2.78 0.18 4.10
N GLY A 328 3.03 1.49 4.14
CA GLY A 328 2.78 2.31 5.33
C GLY A 328 1.29 2.56 5.55
N GLU A 329 0.92 3.12 6.70
CA GLU A 329 -0.50 3.32 7.03
C GLU A 329 -1.21 4.33 6.12
N SER A 330 -0.58 5.46 5.81
CA SER A 330 -1.13 6.47 4.90
C SER A 330 -1.36 5.88 3.50
N LYS A 331 -0.29 5.33 2.90
CA LYS A 331 -0.34 4.72 1.57
C LYS A 331 -1.33 3.56 1.48
N TYR A 332 -1.44 2.73 2.53
CA TYR A 332 -2.44 1.67 2.56
C TYR A 332 -3.87 2.22 2.56
N ARG A 333 -4.16 3.28 3.31
CA ARG A 333 -5.50 3.90 3.33
C ARG A 333 -5.85 4.51 1.97
N GLU A 334 -4.91 5.23 1.36
CA GLU A 334 -5.06 5.81 0.02
C GLU A 334 -5.33 4.71 -1.02
N LEU A 335 -4.47 3.69 -1.08
CA LEU A 335 -4.64 2.57 -2.00
C LEU A 335 -5.89 1.75 -1.73
N LYS A 336 -6.30 1.58 -0.46
CA LYS A 336 -7.54 0.87 -0.12
C LYS A 336 -8.78 1.65 -0.55
N GLN A 337 -8.74 2.97 -0.47
CA GLN A 337 -9.84 3.83 -0.92
C GLN A 337 -10.00 3.79 -2.44
N LYS A 338 -8.89 3.78 -3.19
CA LYS A 338 -8.90 3.70 -4.66
C LYS A 338 -9.11 2.28 -5.20
N TRP A 339 -8.34 1.32 -4.69
CA TRP A 339 -8.13 -0.02 -5.25
C TRP A 339 -8.46 -1.16 -4.29
N GLY A 340 -9.35 -0.94 -3.31
CA GLY A 340 -9.64 -1.92 -2.26
C GLY A 340 -10.15 -3.29 -2.73
N GLN A 341 -10.63 -3.41 -3.97
CA GLN A 341 -11.04 -4.67 -4.59
C GLN A 341 -9.89 -5.42 -5.26
N VAL A 342 -8.80 -4.73 -5.63
CA VAL A 342 -7.70 -5.29 -6.43
C VAL A 342 -6.71 -6.06 -5.55
N PHE A 343 -6.51 -5.61 -4.32
CA PHE A 343 -5.51 -6.20 -3.44
C PHE A 343 -6.03 -6.39 -2.03
N LYS A 344 -5.54 -7.46 -1.39
CA LYS A 344 -5.66 -7.67 0.05
C LYS A 344 -4.31 -7.44 0.70
N ALA A 345 -4.29 -6.62 1.74
CA ALA A 345 -3.09 -6.44 2.56
C ALA A 345 -3.44 -6.49 4.05
N ASP A 346 -2.63 -7.27 4.77
CA ASP A 346 -2.82 -7.60 6.17
C ASP A 346 -1.55 -7.28 6.98
N MET A 347 -1.66 -7.37 8.30
CA MET A 347 -0.57 -7.15 9.25
C MET A 347 -0.33 -8.37 10.13
N GLY A 348 0.79 -8.36 10.85
CA GLY A 348 1.08 -9.35 11.88
C GLY A 348 1.51 -10.71 11.32
N ALA A 349 1.50 -11.71 12.19
CA ALA A 349 1.82 -13.07 11.80
C ALA A 349 0.71 -13.73 10.97
N GLU A 350 -0.52 -13.23 11.02
CA GLU A 350 -1.65 -13.68 10.20
C GLU A 350 -1.37 -13.50 8.70
N ALA A 351 -0.86 -12.32 8.31
CA ALA A 351 -0.47 -12.06 6.92
C ALA A 351 0.59 -13.06 6.44
N PHE A 352 1.63 -13.32 7.25
CA PHE A 352 2.65 -14.30 6.90
C PHE A 352 2.14 -15.74 6.90
N HIS A 353 1.15 -16.07 7.74
CA HIS A 353 0.54 -17.39 7.74
C HIS A 353 -0.16 -17.66 6.41
N ASP A 354 -0.92 -16.70 5.89
CA ASP A 354 -1.60 -16.83 4.60
C ASP A 354 -0.60 -16.92 3.45
N ILE A 355 0.44 -16.09 3.46
CA ILE A 355 1.53 -16.12 2.46
C ILE A 355 2.24 -17.49 2.47
N LEU A 356 2.55 -18.02 3.66
CA LEU A 356 3.26 -19.30 3.80
C LEU A 356 2.38 -20.49 3.41
N ARG A 357 1.07 -20.40 3.63
CA ARG A 357 0.09 -21.43 3.25
C ARG A 357 -0.07 -21.52 1.72
N ALA A 358 -0.02 -20.39 1.03
CA ALA A 358 -0.08 -20.31 -0.42
C ALA A 358 1.26 -20.67 -1.11
N LEU A 359 2.34 -20.86 -0.36
CA LEU A 359 3.68 -21.06 -0.91
C LEU A 359 3.89 -22.49 -1.41
N ASP A 360 4.06 -22.65 -2.72
CA ASP A 360 4.50 -23.91 -3.32
C ASP A 360 6.04 -24.04 -3.26
N LEU A 361 6.50 -24.95 -2.41
CA LEU A 361 7.92 -25.23 -2.22
C LEU A 361 8.57 -25.92 -3.42
N ASP A 362 7.82 -26.72 -4.18
CA ASP A 362 8.35 -27.47 -5.34
C ASP A 362 8.62 -26.51 -6.49
N ARG A 363 7.66 -25.63 -6.78
CA ARG A 363 7.83 -24.56 -7.77
C ARG A 363 8.97 -23.62 -7.38
N LEU A 364 8.98 -23.14 -6.12
CA LEU A 364 10.02 -22.23 -5.65
C LEU A 364 11.42 -22.85 -5.72
N ALA A 365 11.55 -24.15 -5.42
CA ALA A 365 12.83 -24.84 -5.55
C ALA A 365 13.34 -24.87 -7.00
N LYS A 366 12.46 -25.14 -7.98
CA LYS A 366 12.82 -25.13 -9.42
C LYS A 366 13.28 -23.74 -9.87
N GLU A 367 12.54 -22.69 -9.48
CA GLU A 367 12.89 -21.30 -9.78
C GLU A 367 14.26 -20.91 -9.21
N LEU A 368 14.52 -21.25 -7.95
CA LEU A 368 15.81 -20.95 -7.30
C LEU A 368 16.97 -21.75 -7.92
N TRP A 369 16.76 -23.00 -8.30
CA TRP A 369 17.77 -23.79 -9.03
C TRP A 369 18.12 -23.15 -10.37
N HIS A 370 17.11 -22.66 -11.10
CA HIS A 370 17.32 -21.94 -12.34
C HIS A 370 18.10 -20.64 -12.09
N GLU A 371 17.68 -19.83 -11.12
CA GLU A 371 18.34 -18.57 -10.76
C GLU A 371 19.82 -18.78 -10.38
N VAL A 372 20.14 -19.82 -9.61
CA VAL A 372 21.52 -20.14 -9.20
C VAL A 372 22.41 -20.50 -10.39
N ARG A 373 21.85 -21.09 -11.46
CA ARG A 373 22.58 -21.51 -12.66
C ARG A 373 22.74 -20.37 -13.68
N THR A 374 21.69 -19.57 -13.89
CA THR A 374 21.70 -18.51 -14.91
C THR A 374 22.35 -17.22 -14.45
N THR A 375 22.29 -16.91 -13.15
CA THR A 375 22.75 -15.62 -12.64
C THR A 375 24.27 -15.49 -12.65
N LYS A 376 24.79 -14.46 -13.35
CA LYS A 376 26.21 -14.08 -13.35
C LYS A 376 26.65 -13.35 -12.05
N SER A 377 25.72 -12.68 -11.36
CA SER A 377 26.01 -11.93 -10.12
C SER A 377 26.29 -12.85 -8.92
N LYS A 378 27.49 -12.73 -8.34
CA LYS A 378 27.93 -13.50 -7.17
C LYS A 378 27.06 -13.27 -5.94
N GLN A 379 26.58 -12.04 -5.72
CA GLN A 379 25.75 -11.70 -4.55
C GLN A 379 24.36 -12.34 -4.64
N ARG A 380 23.70 -12.20 -5.80
CA ARG A 380 22.37 -12.76 -6.06
C ARG A 380 22.41 -14.30 -6.02
N LYS A 381 23.45 -14.91 -6.62
CA LYS A 381 23.71 -16.35 -6.49
C LYS A 381 23.87 -16.80 -5.03
N LYS A 382 24.62 -16.07 -4.20
CA LYS A 382 24.78 -16.39 -2.77
C LYS A 382 23.46 -16.28 -1.99
N LYS A 383 22.60 -15.32 -2.32
CA LYS A 383 21.26 -15.15 -1.72
C LYS A 383 20.36 -16.33 -2.10
N ALA A 384 20.28 -16.65 -3.39
CA ALA A 384 19.50 -17.77 -3.90
C ALA A 384 19.94 -19.12 -3.31
N ILE A 385 21.25 -19.38 -3.18
CA ILE A 385 21.77 -20.60 -2.51
C ILE A 385 21.30 -20.70 -1.06
N LYS A 386 21.37 -19.60 -0.30
CA LYS A 386 20.92 -19.60 1.11
C LYS A 386 19.42 -19.88 1.21
N ARG A 387 18.62 -19.30 0.32
CA ARG A 387 17.17 -19.51 0.25
C ARG A 387 16.83 -20.93 -0.16
N LEU A 388 17.48 -21.45 -1.20
CA LEU A 388 17.33 -22.82 -1.68
C LEU A 388 17.64 -23.84 -0.58
N LYS A 389 18.68 -23.62 0.23
CA LYS A 389 19.01 -24.49 1.36
C LYS A 389 17.85 -24.63 2.36
N VAL A 390 17.11 -23.56 2.63
CA VAL A 390 15.96 -23.58 3.54
C VAL A 390 14.78 -24.31 2.88
N VAL A 391 14.50 -24.01 1.60
CA VAL A 391 13.43 -24.65 0.83
C VAL A 391 13.65 -26.16 0.73
N GLU A 392 14.86 -26.60 0.38
CA GLU A 392 15.19 -28.04 0.32
C GLU A 392 15.11 -28.71 1.68
N ALA A 393 15.52 -28.04 2.76
CA ALA A 393 15.39 -28.59 4.10
C ALA A 393 13.92 -28.84 4.48
N LEU A 394 13.01 -27.92 4.11
CA LEU A 394 11.57 -28.10 4.33
C LEU A 394 10.99 -29.23 3.47
N ARG A 395 11.33 -29.28 2.17
CA ARG A 395 10.91 -30.34 1.25
C ARG A 395 11.34 -31.73 1.73
N ARG A 396 12.64 -31.90 2.06
CA ARG A 396 13.19 -33.20 2.50
C ARG A 396 12.63 -33.66 3.84
N SER A 397 12.25 -32.73 4.72
CA SER A 397 11.74 -33.05 6.05
C SER A 397 10.23 -33.26 6.10
N GLY A 398 9.51 -32.90 5.04
CA GLY A 398 8.03 -32.91 5.00
C GLY A 398 7.39 -31.85 5.91
N ASN A 399 8.18 -30.89 6.40
CA ASN A 399 7.66 -29.83 7.27
C ASN A 399 7.03 -28.73 6.42
N ARG A 400 5.83 -28.28 6.80
CA ARG A 400 5.19 -27.14 6.15
C ARG A 400 5.72 -25.82 6.71
N PRO A 401 5.92 -24.78 5.88
CA PRO A 401 6.44 -23.50 6.34
C PRO A 401 5.53 -22.79 7.34
N GLU A 402 4.21 -22.94 7.19
CA GLU A 402 3.17 -22.37 8.05
C GLU A 402 3.31 -22.78 9.53
N TRP A 403 3.94 -23.93 9.83
CA TRP A 403 4.17 -24.40 11.21
C TRP A 403 5.19 -23.54 11.99
N MET A 404 5.88 -22.61 11.33
CA MET A 404 6.66 -21.57 12.02
C MET A 404 5.78 -20.52 12.70
N ILE A 405 4.47 -20.53 12.43
CA ILE A 405 3.46 -19.65 13.02
C ILE A 405 2.54 -20.50 13.88
N LEU A 406 2.44 -20.12 15.15
CA LEU A 406 1.69 -20.81 16.16
C LEU A 406 0.25 -20.29 16.18
N THR A 407 -0.71 -21.16 15.91
CA THR A 407 -2.12 -20.97 16.25
C THR A 407 -2.45 -21.61 17.62
N ILE A 408 -1.71 -22.66 17.97
CA ILE A 408 -1.83 -23.38 19.23
C ILE A 408 -0.48 -23.33 19.95
N LEU A 409 -0.49 -22.89 21.21
CA LEU A 409 0.70 -22.78 22.05
C LEU A 409 0.72 -23.91 23.09
N PRO A 410 1.76 -24.76 23.15
CA PRO A 410 1.87 -25.81 24.16
C PRO A 410 2.18 -25.24 25.56
N VAL A 411 1.58 -25.85 26.57
CA VAL A 411 1.82 -25.57 27.99
C VAL A 411 2.56 -26.75 28.61
N ILE A 412 3.79 -26.47 29.09
CA ILE A 412 4.63 -27.45 29.77
C ILE A 412 3.95 -28.00 31.05
N PRO A 413 4.15 -29.29 31.39
CA PRO A 413 3.59 -29.90 32.60
C PRO A 413 3.93 -29.10 33.88
N PRO A 414 2.99 -29.01 34.85
CA PRO A 414 3.11 -28.13 36.02
C PRO A 414 4.27 -28.48 36.94
N ASP A 415 4.64 -29.76 37.05
CA ASP A 415 5.75 -30.18 37.92
C ASP A 415 7.13 -29.75 37.39
N LEU A 416 7.21 -29.43 36.09
CA LEU A 416 8.40 -28.82 35.49
C LEU A 416 8.45 -27.29 35.73
N ARG A 417 7.36 -26.71 36.24
CA ARG A 417 7.21 -25.28 36.60
C ARG A 417 6.52 -25.13 37.98
N PRO A 418 7.11 -25.69 39.05
CA PRO A 418 6.43 -25.85 40.32
C PRO A 418 6.10 -24.52 41.00
N MET A 419 5.07 -24.58 41.86
CA MET A 419 4.74 -23.56 42.84
C MET A 419 4.84 -24.22 44.22
N VAL A 420 5.78 -23.76 45.03
CA VAL A 420 6.10 -24.36 46.33
C VAL A 420 5.81 -23.36 47.43
N GLN A 421 5.14 -23.81 48.48
CA GLN A 421 4.93 -23.03 49.68
C GLN A 421 6.23 -23.02 50.51
N LEU A 422 6.66 -21.83 50.90
CA LEU A 422 7.77 -21.60 51.82
C LEU A 422 7.23 -21.42 53.25
N ASP A 423 8.13 -21.56 54.21
CA ASP A 423 7.85 -21.26 55.61
C ASP A 423 7.35 -19.81 55.76
N GLY A 424 6.25 -19.64 56.50
CA GLY A 424 5.53 -18.37 56.63
C GLY A 424 4.47 -18.10 55.56
N GLY A 425 3.95 -19.12 54.87
CA GLY A 425 2.79 -19.01 53.98
C GLY A 425 3.05 -18.28 52.65
N ARG A 426 4.32 -17.96 52.35
CA ARG A 426 4.73 -17.36 51.08
C ARG A 426 4.83 -18.43 49.99
N PHE A 427 4.60 -18.05 48.74
CA PHE A 427 4.77 -18.96 47.59
C PHE A 427 5.99 -18.57 46.76
N ALA A 428 6.82 -19.57 46.46
CA ALA A 428 7.86 -19.51 45.44
C ALA A 428 7.30 -20.09 44.14
N THR A 429 7.31 -19.29 43.06
CA THR A 429 6.73 -19.67 41.78
C THR A 429 7.81 -19.69 40.70
N SER A 430 7.76 -20.66 39.79
CA SER A 430 8.55 -20.61 38.56
C SER A 430 8.20 -19.40 37.70
N ASP A 431 9.22 -18.74 37.12
CA ASP A 431 9.07 -17.59 36.22
C ASP A 431 8.17 -17.89 35.02
N LEU A 432 8.15 -19.14 34.56
CA LEU A 432 7.31 -19.59 33.44
C LEU A 432 5.81 -19.37 33.72
N ASN A 433 5.36 -19.54 34.96
CA ASN A 433 3.95 -19.36 35.30
C ASN A 433 3.51 -17.92 35.08
N ASP A 434 4.39 -16.95 35.37
CA ASP A 434 4.12 -15.53 35.10
C ASP A 434 4.11 -15.22 33.61
N LEU A 435 4.98 -15.86 32.82
CA LEU A 435 5.01 -15.70 31.37
C LEU A 435 3.75 -16.30 30.71
N TYR A 436 3.36 -17.53 31.07
CA TYR A 436 2.11 -18.13 30.59
C TYR A 436 0.88 -17.30 31.01
N ARG A 437 0.86 -16.81 32.25
CA ARG A 437 -0.22 -15.95 32.72
C ARG A 437 -0.36 -14.67 31.90
N ARG A 438 0.75 -14.07 31.45
CA ARG A 438 0.69 -12.91 30.54
C ARG A 438 0.08 -13.29 29.20
N VAL A 439 0.49 -14.41 28.60
CA VAL A 439 -0.07 -14.88 27.33
C VAL A 439 -1.57 -15.12 27.45
N ILE A 440 -2.02 -15.86 28.47
CA ILE A 440 -3.45 -16.16 28.69
C ILE A 440 -4.26 -14.87 28.87
N ASN A 441 -3.78 -13.94 29.70
CA ASN A 441 -4.48 -12.66 29.91
C ASN A 441 -4.63 -11.85 28.61
N ARG A 442 -3.57 -11.77 27.79
CA ARG A 442 -3.61 -11.07 26.49
C ARG A 442 -4.53 -11.78 25.50
N ASN A 443 -4.47 -13.11 25.45
CA ASN A 443 -5.30 -13.92 24.59
C ASN A 443 -6.80 -13.78 24.93
N ASN A 444 -7.15 -13.88 26.22
CA ASN A 444 -8.53 -13.75 26.68
C ASN A 444 -9.06 -12.33 26.48
N ARG A 445 -8.21 -11.31 26.68
CA ARG A 445 -8.56 -9.92 26.38
C ARG A 445 -8.81 -9.73 24.88
N LEU A 446 -7.98 -10.32 24.02
CA LEU A 446 -8.16 -10.29 22.58
C LEU A 446 -9.46 -11.00 22.14
N LYS A 447 -9.76 -12.19 22.67
CA LYS A 447 -11.04 -12.90 22.40
C LYS A 447 -12.25 -11.99 22.73
N ARG A 448 -12.27 -11.38 23.91
CA ARG A 448 -13.33 -10.44 24.32
C ARG A 448 -13.42 -9.20 23.43
N LEU A 449 -12.29 -8.63 23.00
CA LEU A 449 -12.28 -7.46 22.11
C LEU A 449 -12.85 -7.78 20.72
N LEU A 450 -12.59 -9.00 20.22
CA LEU A 450 -13.15 -9.46 18.95
C LEU A 450 -14.67 -9.69 19.08
N GLU A 451 -15.13 -10.31 20.17
CA GLU A 451 -16.56 -10.52 20.45
C GLU A 451 -17.34 -9.20 20.55
N LEU A 452 -16.72 -8.16 21.14
CA LEU A 452 -17.32 -6.83 21.29
C LEU A 452 -17.22 -5.96 20.02
N GLY A 453 -16.57 -6.44 18.96
CA GLY A 453 -16.36 -5.64 17.74
C GLY A 453 -15.52 -4.37 17.97
N ALA A 454 -14.51 -4.44 18.84
CA ALA A 454 -13.68 -3.29 19.17
C ALA A 454 -12.94 -2.73 17.94
N PRO A 455 -12.66 -1.41 17.89
CA PRO A 455 -11.94 -0.80 16.77
C PRO A 455 -10.59 -1.46 16.47
N ASP A 456 -10.25 -1.52 15.17
CA ASP A 456 -9.03 -2.14 14.63
C ASP A 456 -7.74 -1.72 15.35
N VAL A 457 -7.61 -0.46 15.74
CA VAL A 457 -6.41 0.06 16.43
C VAL A 457 -6.18 -0.66 17.77
N ILE A 458 -7.27 -0.90 18.52
CA ILE A 458 -7.22 -1.58 19.81
C ILE A 458 -6.89 -3.07 19.60
N VAL A 459 -7.54 -3.70 18.61
CA VAL A 459 -7.29 -5.10 18.26
C VAL A 459 -5.85 -5.31 17.80
N ARG A 460 -5.29 -4.44 16.96
CA ARG A 460 -3.89 -4.49 16.52
C ARG A 460 -2.91 -4.36 17.67
N ASN A 461 -3.16 -3.43 18.60
CA ASN A 461 -2.30 -3.29 19.78
C ASN A 461 -2.35 -4.54 20.68
N GLU A 462 -3.53 -5.16 20.87
CA GLU A 462 -3.64 -6.39 21.66
C GLU A 462 -3.00 -7.58 20.94
N LYS A 463 -3.16 -7.72 19.61
CA LYS A 463 -2.43 -8.72 18.80
C LYS A 463 -0.90 -8.52 18.90
N ARG A 464 -0.40 -7.28 18.84
CA ARG A 464 1.03 -6.96 19.06
C ARG A 464 1.50 -7.39 20.45
N MET A 465 0.71 -7.10 21.49
CA MET A 465 1.07 -7.48 22.85
C MET A 465 0.99 -9.00 23.09
N LEU A 466 0.10 -9.71 22.40
CA LEU A 466 0.06 -11.17 22.40
C LEU A 466 1.35 -11.76 21.78
N GLN A 467 1.77 -11.23 20.63
CA GLN A 467 3.04 -11.61 20.00
C GLN A 467 4.24 -11.39 20.95
N GLU A 468 4.31 -10.23 21.60
CA GLU A 468 5.37 -9.92 22.58
C GLU A 468 5.34 -10.82 23.82
N ALA A 469 4.15 -11.22 24.28
CA ALA A 469 3.98 -12.12 25.42
C ALA A 469 4.48 -13.53 25.08
N VAL A 470 4.17 -14.05 23.88
CA VAL A 470 4.66 -15.36 23.42
C VAL A 470 6.16 -15.31 23.13
N ASP A 471 6.66 -14.21 22.55
CA ASP A 471 8.11 -14.00 22.37
C ASP A 471 8.82 -14.10 23.72
N SER A 472 8.31 -13.42 24.76
CA SER A 472 8.88 -13.43 26.10
C SER A 472 8.84 -14.82 26.76
N LEU A 473 7.80 -15.60 26.49
CA LEU A 473 7.69 -16.98 26.99
C LEU A 473 8.77 -17.88 26.36
N ILE A 474 8.96 -17.79 25.05
CA ILE A 474 9.90 -18.64 24.30
C ILE A 474 11.34 -18.17 24.49
N ASP A 475 11.63 -16.88 24.28
CA ASP A 475 12.96 -16.28 24.39
C ASP A 475 12.88 -14.80 24.85
N ASN A 476 13.05 -14.57 26.15
CA ASN A 476 12.94 -13.25 26.79
C ASN A 476 14.19 -12.36 26.60
N SER A 477 15.23 -12.85 25.92
CA SER A 477 16.55 -12.18 25.91
C SER A 477 16.67 -11.02 24.93
N GLN A 478 15.76 -10.91 23.95
CA GLN A 478 16.01 -10.12 22.72
C GLN A 478 15.26 -8.77 22.64
N ARG A 479 13.98 -8.66 23.05
CA ARG A 479 13.18 -7.42 22.90
C ARG A 479 12.08 -7.35 23.96
N GLY A 480 11.87 -6.16 24.54
CA GLY A 480 10.76 -5.91 25.46
C GLY A 480 10.80 -6.81 26.69
N LYS A 481 11.97 -6.85 27.35
CA LYS A 481 12.26 -7.81 28.43
C LYS A 481 11.14 -7.86 29.46
N ALA A 482 10.54 -9.03 29.61
CA ALA A 482 9.56 -9.27 30.66
C ALA A 482 10.27 -9.27 32.01
N LEU A 483 10.03 -8.20 32.79
CA LEU A 483 10.53 -8.04 34.15
C LEU A 483 9.60 -8.68 35.17
N SER A 484 10.16 -9.14 36.29
CA SER A 484 9.40 -9.62 37.44
C SER A 484 8.55 -8.50 38.06
N ARG A 485 7.41 -8.87 38.67
CA ARG A 485 6.55 -7.91 39.37
C ARG A 485 7.17 -7.39 40.68
N ARG A 486 8.02 -8.20 41.33
CA ARG A 486 8.59 -7.93 42.66
C ARG A 486 10.00 -7.33 42.60
N GLY A 487 10.46 -6.90 41.42
CA GLY A 487 11.77 -6.29 41.23
C GLY A 487 12.22 -6.26 39.77
N ARG A 488 13.33 -5.58 39.49
CA ARG A 488 13.88 -5.41 38.13
C ARG A 488 14.58 -6.66 37.56
N ARG A 489 14.33 -7.85 38.10
CA ARG A 489 14.91 -9.10 37.60
C ARG A 489 14.18 -9.58 36.35
N GLU A 490 14.93 -9.95 35.32
CA GLU A 490 14.41 -10.59 34.12
C GLU A 490 13.85 -11.99 34.41
N LEU A 491 12.66 -12.28 33.86
CA LEU A 491 12.06 -13.60 33.95
C LEU A 491 12.79 -14.59 33.03
N LYS A 492 13.00 -15.82 33.50
CA LYS A 492 13.62 -16.86 32.68
C LYS A 492 12.60 -17.48 31.71
N SER A 493 12.95 -17.49 30.43
CA SER A 493 12.15 -18.08 29.35
C SER A 493 12.41 -19.59 29.18
N LEU A 494 11.64 -20.24 28.31
CA LEU A 494 11.86 -21.64 27.91
C LEU A 494 13.26 -21.84 27.29
N SER A 495 13.72 -20.89 26.47
CA SER A 495 15.07 -20.92 25.90
C SER A 495 16.16 -20.85 26.96
N ASP A 496 15.97 -20.04 28.00
CA ASP A 496 16.94 -19.88 29.10
C ASP A 496 17.05 -21.14 29.95
N MET A 497 15.98 -21.93 30.03
CA MET A 497 16.02 -23.23 30.69
C MET A 497 16.90 -24.24 29.94
N LEU A 498 17.08 -24.08 28.63
CA LEU A 498 17.89 -24.97 27.81
C LEU A 498 19.34 -24.49 27.69
N LYS A 499 19.54 -23.18 27.56
CA LYS A 499 20.84 -22.55 27.25
C LYS A 499 21.67 -22.22 28.50
N GLY A 500 22.97 -21.99 28.28
CA GLY A 500 23.90 -21.48 29.29
C GLY A 500 24.40 -22.52 30.31
N LYS A 501 25.28 -22.09 31.23
CA LYS A 501 25.89 -22.96 32.26
C LYS A 501 24.84 -23.56 33.21
N LYS A 502 23.79 -22.79 33.52
CA LYS A 502 22.69 -23.21 34.40
C LYS A 502 21.55 -23.93 33.64
N GLY A 503 21.65 -24.07 32.32
CA GLY A 503 20.65 -24.73 31.49
C GLY A 503 20.64 -26.25 31.65
N ARG A 504 19.53 -26.87 31.22
CA ARG A 504 19.23 -28.30 31.35
C ARG A 504 20.34 -29.19 30.78
N PHE A 505 20.83 -28.90 29.57
CA PHE A 505 21.87 -29.73 28.93
C PHE A 505 23.15 -29.80 29.77
N ARG A 506 23.70 -28.65 30.15
CA ARG A 506 24.99 -28.61 30.86
C ARG A 506 24.89 -29.02 32.33
N ARG A 507 23.80 -28.66 33.01
CA ARG A 507 23.66 -28.84 34.46
C ARG A 507 22.98 -30.15 34.86
N ASN A 508 22.11 -30.69 34.01
CA ASN A 508 21.26 -31.83 34.37
C ASN A 508 21.47 -33.06 33.48
N LEU A 509 21.98 -32.90 32.25
CA LEU A 509 22.20 -34.02 31.34
C LEU A 509 23.68 -34.45 31.30
N LEU A 510 24.62 -33.50 31.12
CA LEU A 510 26.06 -33.82 31.03
C LEU A 510 26.70 -34.17 32.39
N GLY A 511 26.17 -33.63 33.48
CA GLY A 511 26.62 -33.93 34.83
C GLY A 511 25.44 -33.92 35.78
N LYS A 512 25.39 -34.88 36.70
CA LYS A 512 24.34 -35.00 37.71
C LYS A 512 24.99 -35.12 39.08
N ARG A 513 24.22 -34.74 40.11
CA ARG A 513 24.57 -35.17 41.47
C ARG A 513 24.32 -36.67 41.54
N VAL A 514 25.23 -37.37 42.20
CA VAL A 514 25.19 -38.82 42.34
C VAL A 514 25.11 -39.15 43.81
N ASP A 515 24.30 -40.16 44.12
CA ASP A 515 24.28 -40.77 45.44
C ASP A 515 25.58 -41.55 45.66
N TYR A 516 25.86 -41.97 46.91
CA TYR A 516 27.10 -42.67 47.27
C TYR A 516 28.38 -41.89 46.94
N SER A 517 28.36 -40.58 47.19
CA SER A 517 29.53 -39.70 46.99
C SER A 517 29.79 -38.82 48.22
N GLY A 518 31.08 -38.54 48.47
CA GLY A 518 31.54 -37.79 49.63
C GLY A 518 32.65 -36.81 49.26
N ARG A 519 32.85 -35.79 50.10
CA ARG A 519 33.94 -34.82 49.95
C ARG A 519 34.53 -34.50 51.31
N SER A 520 35.85 -34.56 51.41
CA SER A 520 36.62 -34.12 52.58
C SER A 520 37.95 -33.53 52.15
N VAL A 521 38.60 -32.84 53.07
CA VAL A 521 39.97 -32.34 52.91
C VAL A 521 40.93 -33.53 52.84
N ILE A 522 41.91 -33.45 51.93
CA ILE A 522 42.98 -34.43 51.81
C ILE A 522 44.15 -34.06 52.72
N VAL A 523 44.73 -35.05 53.39
CA VAL A 523 45.90 -34.91 54.26
C VAL A 523 46.92 -35.98 53.86
N VAL A 524 48.21 -35.66 53.95
CA VAL A 524 49.30 -36.60 53.61
C VAL A 524 49.26 -37.83 54.51
N GLY A 525 49.22 -39.01 53.90
CA GLY A 525 49.26 -40.30 54.58
C GLY A 525 50.55 -41.05 54.30
N ALA A 526 51.67 -40.64 54.90
CA ALA A 526 53.01 -41.20 54.62
C ALA A 526 53.15 -42.72 54.86
N LYS A 527 52.24 -43.33 55.64
CA LYS A 527 52.22 -44.78 55.95
C LYS A 527 51.39 -45.61 54.95
N LEU A 528 50.71 -44.98 53.98
CA LEU A 528 49.82 -45.66 53.04
C LEU A 528 50.60 -46.21 51.83
N LYS A 529 50.17 -47.37 51.31
CA LYS A 529 50.68 -47.91 50.04
C LYS A 529 50.06 -47.17 48.84
N LEU A 530 50.66 -47.29 47.65
CA LEU A 530 50.22 -46.60 46.42
C LEU A 530 48.74 -46.84 46.06
N HIS A 531 48.18 -48.01 46.37
CA HIS A 531 46.79 -48.38 46.08
C HIS A 531 45.82 -48.11 47.24
N GLN A 532 46.26 -47.44 48.31
CA GLN A 532 45.46 -47.22 49.53
C GLN A 532 45.11 -45.74 49.70
N CYS A 533 43.96 -45.47 50.32
CA CYS A 533 43.58 -44.15 50.79
C CYS A 533 42.92 -44.25 52.18
N GLY A 534 43.05 -43.20 52.98
CA GLY A 534 42.39 -43.10 54.28
C GLY A 534 41.01 -42.48 54.15
N LEU A 535 39.97 -43.19 54.58
CA LEU A 535 38.59 -42.69 54.63
C LEU A 535 38.16 -42.50 56.09
N PRO A 536 37.62 -41.33 56.48
CA PRO A 536 37.04 -41.13 57.81
C PRO A 536 35.92 -42.12 58.07
N ARG A 537 35.88 -42.72 59.26
CA ARG A 537 34.89 -43.75 59.63
C ARG A 537 33.45 -43.28 59.45
N THR A 538 33.16 -42.04 59.82
CA THR A 538 31.82 -41.43 59.65
C THR A 538 31.41 -41.33 58.19
N MET A 539 32.35 -41.00 57.30
CA MET A 539 32.09 -40.92 55.87
C MET A 539 31.92 -42.31 55.25
N ALA A 540 32.75 -43.28 55.65
CA ALA A 540 32.59 -44.65 55.21
C ALA A 540 31.23 -45.22 55.64
N LEU A 541 30.78 -44.94 56.87
CA LEU A 541 29.49 -45.41 57.35
C LEU A 541 28.33 -44.93 56.46
N GLU A 542 28.34 -43.66 56.04
CA GLU A 542 27.29 -43.11 55.17
C GLU A 542 27.44 -43.56 53.70
N LEU A 543 28.67 -43.65 53.17
CA LEU A 543 28.91 -44.06 51.79
C LEU A 543 28.52 -45.52 51.52
N TYR A 544 28.65 -46.39 52.52
CA TYR A 544 28.32 -47.81 52.42
C TYR A 544 26.96 -48.14 53.03
N ARG A 545 26.18 -47.13 53.44
CA ARG A 545 24.79 -47.31 53.83
C ARG A 545 23.95 -47.55 52.57
N PRO A 546 23.37 -48.76 52.39
CA PRO A 546 22.66 -49.13 51.16
C PRO A 546 21.31 -48.42 51.00
#